data_AF-A0A1D2SMV0-F1
#
_entry.id   AF-A0A1D2SMV0-F1
#
_cell.length_a   1.000
_cell.length_b   1.000
_cell.length_c   1.000
_cell.angle_alpha   90.00
_cell.angle_beta   90.00
_cell.angle_gamma   90.00
#
_symmetry.space_group_name_H-M   'P 1'
#
loop_
_entity.id
_entity.type
_entity.pdbx_description
1 polymer ?
#
loop_
_entity_poly.entity_id
_entity_poly.type
_entity_poly.pdbx_seq_one_letter_code
_entity_poly.pdbx_strand_id
1 'polypeptide(L)'
;MLLLAVAVGTTAIATTLPSAALAQEGILRRWSLRDLFIPRRDPRVDPYIYEQPRAQPRKLRRAPTKPKSALGAVSRPAEPAVPVVEKLPDARVVLVIGDFLGAGIAEGLTTVFAENAKIRVVDKTSGSSGFVRDDYYNWPEQAKVLIEQEKPAVVVVMMGSNDRQQMRVGDNREPPMSPAWIKEYTARTETMAKALSETKVPFIWVGMPAFKSAKATTDMLAFNDIYRAATESAKSEFVDVWDGFVDESGAFVTSGPDVSGQPVRLRSDDGINVTKAGKRKLAFYAEKPLNKILGITPQGTEVAVPASLPQATPGELSVPGNIDRTVPVSLSDPELDGGTELMGGNVAAKGDPNTPGEKLIVQGIAPVAPPGRADDFSWPPKPLPAAPAPETTTAIKQ
;
A
#
# COMPACT_ATOMS: atom_id res chain seq x y z
N MET A 1 84.83 -12.67 -2.45
CA MET A 1 85.78 -11.53 -2.44
C MET A 1 84.98 -10.26 -2.67
N LEU A 2 84.95 -9.21 -1.87
CA LEU A 2 85.70 -8.80 -0.70
C LEU A 2 84.74 -7.90 0.12
N LEU A 3 84.71 -8.06 1.44
CA LEU A 3 84.10 -7.13 2.38
C LEU A 3 84.83 -5.77 2.34
N LEU A 4 84.11 -4.66 2.52
CA LEU A 4 84.50 -3.68 3.54
C LEU A 4 83.33 -2.81 3.98
N ALA A 5 83.04 -2.92 5.27
CA ALA A 5 82.20 -2.04 6.06
C ALA A 5 83.07 -0.90 6.61
N VAL A 6 82.53 0.32 6.68
CA VAL A 6 82.92 1.32 7.69
C VAL A 6 81.64 2.01 8.18
N ALA A 7 81.40 1.91 9.48
CA ALA A 7 80.35 2.58 10.22
C ALA A 7 81.00 3.44 11.30
N VAL A 8 80.68 4.74 11.33
CA VAL A 8 80.70 5.69 12.47
C VAL A 8 79.84 6.87 11.98
N GLY A 9 78.85 7.46 12.64
CA GLY A 9 78.35 7.41 14.01
C GLY A 9 77.68 8.79 14.27
N THR A 10 76.42 8.76 14.70
CA THR A 10 75.68 9.80 15.46
C THR A 10 75.47 11.20 14.88
N THR A 11 74.20 11.60 14.68
CA THR A 11 73.46 12.50 15.59
C THR A 11 71.98 12.50 15.25
N ALA A 12 71.14 12.24 16.25
CA ALA A 12 69.69 12.35 16.19
C ALA A 12 69.27 13.82 16.31
N ILE A 13 68.44 14.30 15.39
CA ILE A 13 67.64 15.51 15.57
C ILE A 13 66.20 15.13 15.23
N ALA A 14 65.37 15.03 16.27
CA ALA A 14 63.93 14.91 16.13
C ALA A 14 63.36 16.31 15.87
N THR A 15 62.88 16.56 14.66
CA THR A 15 62.02 17.71 14.35
C THR A 15 60.64 17.20 13.95
N THR A 16 59.67 17.53 14.80
CA THR A 16 58.24 17.36 14.58
C THR A 16 57.80 18.16 13.34
N LEU A 17 57.29 17.47 12.31
CA LEU A 17 56.62 18.09 11.17
C LEU A 17 55.11 18.22 11.48
N PRO A 18 54.53 19.43 11.46
CA PRO A 18 53.10 19.57 11.19
C PRO A 18 52.83 19.44 9.68
N SER A 19 51.85 18.61 9.33
CA SER A 19 51.33 18.41 7.98
C SER A 19 51.05 19.73 7.26
N ALA A 20 51.64 19.91 6.07
CA ALA A 20 51.14 20.87 5.10
C ALA A 20 49.88 20.28 4.44
N ALA A 21 48.72 20.85 4.76
CA ALA A 21 47.51 20.62 4.01
C ALA A 21 47.69 21.15 2.58
N LEU A 22 47.74 20.24 1.60
CA LEU A 22 47.59 20.56 0.18
C LEU A 22 46.10 20.79 -0.10
N ALA A 23 45.70 22.05 -0.26
CA ALA A 23 44.40 22.42 -0.79
C ALA A 23 44.54 23.67 -1.66
N GLN A 24 44.87 23.46 -2.94
CA GLN A 24 44.75 24.49 -3.97
C GLN A 24 44.52 23.85 -5.34
N GLU A 25 43.35 23.22 -5.52
CA GLU A 25 42.77 23.07 -6.86
C GLU A 25 42.16 24.42 -7.27
N GLY A 26 43.01 25.29 -7.80
CA GLY A 26 42.60 26.49 -8.51
C GLY A 26 42.02 26.12 -9.87
N ILE A 27 40.69 26.10 -9.96
CA ILE A 27 39.85 26.47 -11.12
C ILE A 27 40.61 26.44 -12.47
N LEU A 28 40.71 25.26 -13.08
CA LEU A 28 41.12 25.13 -14.48
C LEU A 28 39.94 25.57 -15.38
N ARG A 29 39.88 26.88 -15.71
CA ARG A 29 38.95 27.42 -16.72
C ARG A 29 39.50 27.17 -18.12
N ARG A 30 38.72 26.44 -18.92
CA ARG A 30 39.03 26.01 -20.28
C ARG A 30 38.86 27.17 -21.27
N TRP A 31 39.92 27.53 -21.98
CA TRP A 31 39.91 28.55 -23.05
C TRP A 31 39.11 28.08 -24.28
N SER A 32 38.36 28.96 -24.95
CA SER A 32 37.61 28.61 -26.17
C SER A 32 37.76 29.66 -27.28
N LEU A 33 37.68 29.22 -28.54
CA LEU A 33 37.77 30.09 -29.74
C LEU A 33 36.66 31.16 -29.81
N ARG A 34 35.60 31.04 -29.01
CA ARG A 34 34.53 32.06 -28.91
C ARG A 34 34.99 33.34 -28.18
N ASP A 35 36.08 33.27 -27.41
CA ASP A 35 36.60 34.42 -26.65
C ASP A 35 37.39 35.42 -27.51
N LEU A 36 37.67 35.09 -28.79
CA LEU A 36 38.39 35.97 -29.73
C LEU A 36 37.51 37.03 -30.41
N PHE A 37 36.20 36.81 -30.50
CA PHE A 37 35.28 37.65 -31.30
C PHE A 37 34.29 38.46 -30.47
N ILE A 38 34.25 38.26 -29.15
CA ILE A 38 33.44 39.06 -28.22
C ILE A 38 34.27 39.30 -26.96
N PRO A 39 34.99 40.44 -26.84
CA PRO A 39 35.70 40.75 -25.62
C PRO A 39 34.68 41.02 -24.50
N ARG A 40 34.50 40.06 -23.59
CA ARG A 40 33.78 40.29 -22.34
C ARG A 40 34.61 41.25 -21.48
N ARG A 41 34.11 42.47 -21.27
CA ARG A 41 34.59 43.37 -20.22
C ARG A 41 34.15 42.79 -18.87
N ASP A 42 35.00 41.98 -18.25
CA ASP A 42 34.86 41.70 -16.82
C ASP A 42 35.40 42.90 -16.01
N PRO A 43 34.70 43.34 -14.95
CA PRO A 43 35.23 44.34 -14.04
C PRO A 43 36.47 43.77 -13.32
N ARG A 44 37.60 44.47 -13.42
CA ARG A 44 38.78 44.18 -12.59
C ARG A 44 38.39 44.38 -11.13
N VAL A 45 38.23 43.28 -10.40
CA VAL A 45 38.17 43.31 -8.94
C VAL A 45 39.62 43.33 -8.46
N ASP A 46 40.02 44.45 -7.86
CA ASP A 46 41.33 44.65 -7.26
C ASP A 46 41.48 43.74 -6.02
N PRO A 47 42.50 42.86 -5.93
CA PRO A 47 42.57 41.87 -4.85
C PRO A 47 43.02 42.44 -3.48
N TYR A 48 43.08 43.75 -3.30
CA TYR A 48 43.50 44.37 -2.03
C TYR A 48 42.52 45.45 -1.54
N ILE A 49 41.28 45.05 -1.28
CA ILE A 49 40.41 45.79 -0.35
C ILE A 49 39.92 44.81 0.70
N TYR A 50 40.51 44.88 1.90
CA TYR A 50 39.88 44.34 3.10
C TYR A 50 38.76 45.31 3.53
N GLU A 51 37.59 45.19 2.91
CA GLU A 51 36.38 45.72 3.52
C GLU A 51 36.07 44.88 4.76
N GLN A 52 36.34 45.42 5.95
CA GLN A 52 35.77 44.88 7.17
C GLN A 52 34.25 44.80 7.01
N PRO A 53 33.59 43.65 7.23
CA PRO A 53 32.14 43.57 7.17
C PRO A 53 31.55 44.48 8.24
N ARG A 54 31.02 45.63 7.81
CA ARG A 54 30.18 46.46 8.68
C ARG A 54 28.97 45.62 9.03
N ALA A 55 28.80 45.33 10.33
CA ALA A 55 27.70 44.53 10.83
C ALA A 55 26.37 45.09 10.29
N GLN A 56 25.73 44.36 9.38
CA GLN A 56 24.39 44.68 8.93
C GLN A 56 23.45 44.59 10.13
N PRO A 57 22.56 45.57 10.37
CA PRO A 57 21.57 45.44 11.42
C PRO A 57 20.72 44.21 11.11
N ARG A 58 20.82 43.22 11.99
CA ARG A 58 20.04 41.98 11.95
C ARG A 58 18.57 42.39 11.93
N LYS A 59 17.91 42.33 10.77
CA LYS A 59 16.46 42.45 10.70
C LYS A 59 15.89 41.38 11.63
N LEU A 60 15.30 41.79 12.74
CA LEU A 60 14.51 40.93 13.60
C LEU A 60 13.47 40.27 12.70
N ARG A 61 13.69 38.98 12.36
CA ARG A 61 12.64 38.14 11.81
C ARG A 61 11.52 38.19 12.83
N ARG A 62 10.42 38.85 12.49
CA ARG A 62 9.16 38.67 13.22
C ARG A 62 8.93 37.16 13.31
N ALA A 63 8.78 36.68 14.54
CA ALA A 63 8.42 35.30 14.77
C ALA A 63 7.18 34.96 13.91
N PRO A 64 7.13 33.78 13.27
CA PRO A 64 5.90 33.36 12.61
C PRO A 64 4.79 33.40 13.66
N THR A 65 3.78 34.23 13.43
CA THR A 65 2.54 34.19 14.18
C THR A 65 2.00 32.78 14.03
N LYS A 66 1.99 32.01 15.13
CA LYS A 66 1.31 30.71 15.19
C LYS A 66 -0.10 30.93 14.62
N PRO A 67 -0.55 30.15 13.62
CA PRO A 67 -1.94 30.21 13.23
C PRO A 67 -2.75 29.94 14.50
N LYS A 68 -3.69 30.84 14.82
CA LYS A 68 -4.65 30.60 15.89
C LYS A 68 -5.31 29.26 15.56
N SER A 69 -5.09 28.28 16.42
CA SER A 69 -5.79 27.00 16.45
C SER A 69 -7.26 27.25 16.11
N ALA A 70 -7.68 26.87 14.91
CA ALA A 70 -9.09 26.79 14.60
C ALA A 70 -9.69 25.80 15.61
N LEU A 71 -10.56 26.32 16.47
CA LEU A 71 -11.46 25.52 17.29
C LEU A 71 -12.17 24.51 16.37
N GLY A 72 -12.04 23.22 16.68
CA GLY A 72 -12.77 22.16 16.01
C GLY A 72 -11.96 21.19 15.17
N ALA A 73 -10.77 20.77 15.61
CA ALA A 73 -10.32 19.44 15.24
C ALA A 73 -11.22 18.44 15.98
N VAL A 74 -12.24 17.91 15.29
CA VAL A 74 -13.00 16.76 15.79
C VAL A 74 -11.97 15.68 16.06
N SER A 75 -11.68 15.43 17.34
CA SER A 75 -10.80 14.35 17.76
C SER A 75 -11.42 13.07 17.22
N ARG A 76 -10.77 12.49 16.22
CA ARG A 76 -11.12 11.16 15.73
C ARG A 76 -11.22 10.25 16.96
N PRO A 77 -12.34 9.52 17.15
CA PRO A 77 -12.47 8.60 18.26
C PRO A 77 -11.22 7.73 18.33
N ALA A 78 -10.63 7.64 19.53
CA ALA A 78 -9.47 6.79 19.76
C ALA A 78 -9.85 5.37 19.35
N GLU A 79 -9.14 4.83 18.36
CA GLU A 79 -9.35 3.48 17.88
C GLU A 79 -9.15 2.52 19.08
N PRO A 80 -10.07 1.58 19.35
CA PRO A 80 -9.92 0.64 20.46
C PRO A 80 -8.55 -0.04 20.37
N ALA A 81 -7.80 -0.03 21.46
CA ALA A 81 -6.54 -0.77 21.53
C ALA A 81 -6.89 -2.27 21.47
N VAL A 82 -6.50 -2.93 20.38
CA VAL A 82 -6.65 -4.39 20.25
C VAL A 82 -5.87 -5.02 21.41
N PRO A 83 -6.50 -5.87 22.25
CA PRO A 83 -5.79 -6.52 23.35
C PRO A 83 -4.71 -7.44 22.77
N VAL A 84 -3.44 -7.10 23.01
CA VAL A 84 -2.31 -7.95 22.62
C VAL A 84 -2.24 -9.11 23.59
N VAL A 85 -2.62 -10.29 23.13
CA VAL A 85 -2.53 -11.53 23.92
C VAL A 85 -1.07 -11.99 23.95
N GLU A 86 -0.58 -12.36 25.13
CA GLU A 86 0.75 -12.93 25.29
C GLU A 86 0.89 -14.21 24.44
N LYS A 87 1.99 -14.30 23.69
CA LYS A 87 2.21 -15.42 22.78
C LYS A 87 2.70 -16.64 23.55
N LEU A 88 2.16 -17.81 23.24
CA LEU A 88 2.61 -19.05 23.85
C LEU A 88 4.05 -19.37 23.42
N PRO A 89 4.86 -20.02 24.28
CA PRO A 89 6.22 -20.44 23.92
C PRO A 89 6.28 -21.39 22.72
N ASP A 90 5.22 -22.17 22.48
CA ASP A 90 5.06 -23.11 21.36
C ASP A 90 4.29 -22.50 20.16
N ALA A 91 4.09 -21.18 20.15
CA ALA A 91 3.41 -20.49 19.07
C ALA A 91 4.11 -20.72 17.72
N ARG A 92 3.31 -21.03 16.70
CA ARG A 92 3.80 -21.20 15.33
C ARG A 92 4.26 -19.86 14.77
N VAL A 93 5.43 -19.88 14.17
CA VAL A 93 6.10 -18.67 13.69
C VAL A 93 5.76 -18.41 12.24
N VAL A 94 5.26 -17.20 11.97
CA VAL A 94 5.13 -16.62 10.62
C VAL A 94 6.31 -15.68 10.43
N LEU A 95 7.29 -16.08 9.62
CA LEU A 95 8.45 -15.25 9.31
C LEU A 95 8.13 -14.35 8.12
N VAL A 96 8.30 -13.04 8.27
CA VAL A 96 8.13 -12.07 7.19
C VAL A 96 9.49 -11.56 6.75
N ILE A 97 9.75 -11.62 5.45
CA ILE A 97 10.97 -11.11 4.82
C ILE A 97 10.63 -10.18 3.66
N GLY A 98 11.49 -9.18 3.44
CA GLY A 98 11.34 -8.24 2.33
C GLY A 98 11.74 -6.82 2.65
N ASP A 99 11.20 -5.88 1.88
CA ASP A 99 11.53 -4.45 1.98
C ASP A 99 10.60 -3.70 2.95
N PHE A 100 10.50 -2.37 2.83
CA PHE A 100 9.63 -1.57 3.71
C PHE A 100 8.13 -1.89 3.56
N LEU A 101 7.67 -2.38 2.40
CA LEU A 101 6.30 -2.90 2.27
C LEU A 101 6.17 -4.27 2.94
N GLY A 102 7.24 -5.08 2.90
CA GLY A 102 7.40 -6.27 3.74
C GLY A 102 7.22 -5.97 5.23
N ALA A 103 7.85 -4.92 5.74
CA ALA A 103 7.64 -4.47 7.13
C ALA A 103 6.17 -4.08 7.37
N GLY A 104 5.56 -3.42 6.38
CA GLY A 104 4.15 -3.06 6.39
C GLY A 104 3.21 -4.26 6.54
N ILE A 105 3.44 -5.35 5.80
CA ILE A 105 2.62 -6.56 5.95
C ILE A 105 2.91 -7.28 7.27
N ALA A 106 4.15 -7.27 7.78
CA ALA A 106 4.47 -7.81 9.10
C ALA A 106 3.68 -7.12 10.22
N GLU A 107 3.60 -5.79 10.20
CA GLU A 107 2.76 -5.02 11.13
C GLU A 107 1.26 -5.35 10.99
N GLY A 108 0.79 -5.48 9.74
CA GLY A 108 -0.58 -5.88 9.46
C GLY A 108 -0.92 -7.26 10.02
N LEU A 109 -0.06 -8.26 9.78
CA LEU A 109 -0.21 -9.63 10.28
C LEU A 109 -0.10 -9.70 11.81
N THR A 110 0.75 -8.87 12.41
CA THR A 110 0.84 -8.76 13.88
C THR A 110 -0.48 -8.29 14.47
N THR A 111 -1.16 -7.36 13.80
CA THR A 111 -2.50 -6.89 14.19
C THR A 111 -3.55 -7.98 13.99
N VAL A 112 -3.54 -8.70 12.86
CA VAL A 112 -4.46 -9.81 12.56
C VAL A 112 -4.38 -10.90 13.62
N PHE A 113 -3.17 -11.32 13.96
CA PHE A 113 -2.95 -12.41 14.89
C PHE A 113 -2.79 -11.94 16.34
N ALA A 114 -3.09 -10.69 16.67
CA ALA A 114 -2.87 -10.13 18.01
C ALA A 114 -3.55 -10.98 19.11
N GLU A 115 -4.79 -11.38 18.86
CA GLU A 115 -5.62 -12.18 19.80
C GLU A 115 -5.30 -13.69 19.75
N ASN A 116 -4.56 -14.14 18.74
CA ASN A 116 -4.18 -15.55 18.60
C ASN A 116 -2.85 -15.83 19.31
N ALA A 117 -2.91 -16.38 20.51
CA ALA A 117 -1.73 -16.75 21.30
C ALA A 117 -0.86 -17.83 20.64
N LYS A 118 -1.42 -18.64 19.72
CA LYS A 118 -0.72 -19.76 19.04
C LYS A 118 0.06 -19.34 17.81
N ILE A 119 0.05 -18.05 17.44
CA ILE A 119 0.73 -17.53 16.26
C ILE A 119 1.56 -16.33 16.65
N ARG A 120 2.83 -16.37 16.26
CA ARG A 120 3.79 -15.29 16.45
C ARG A 120 4.31 -14.84 15.09
N VAL A 121 4.19 -13.55 14.82
CA VAL A 121 4.77 -12.94 13.61
C VAL A 121 6.18 -12.47 13.95
N VAL A 122 7.15 -12.78 13.09
CA VAL A 122 8.54 -12.37 13.21
C VAL A 122 8.92 -11.57 11.99
N ASP A 123 9.25 -10.30 12.20
CA ASP A 123 9.71 -9.40 11.15
C ASP A 123 11.24 -9.48 11.01
N LYS A 124 11.72 -9.90 9.84
CA LYS A 124 13.14 -9.89 9.44
C LYS A 124 13.31 -9.14 8.13
N THR A 125 12.57 -8.06 7.94
CA THR A 125 12.66 -7.20 6.76
C THR A 125 13.91 -6.31 6.79
N SER A 126 14.37 -5.94 5.61
CA SER A 126 15.45 -4.97 5.40
C SER A 126 14.92 -3.87 4.48
N GLY A 127 14.55 -2.72 5.07
CA GLY A 127 13.67 -1.73 4.42
C GLY A 127 14.14 -1.20 3.06
N SER A 128 15.46 -1.06 2.86
CA SER A 128 16.06 -0.56 1.61
C SER A 128 16.56 -1.66 0.67
N SER A 129 16.29 -2.93 1.00
CA SER A 129 16.70 -4.08 0.19
C SER A 129 15.77 -4.32 -1.00
N GLY A 130 16.17 -5.27 -1.84
CA GLY A 130 15.46 -5.78 -3.01
C GLY A 130 16.34 -6.80 -3.73
N PHE A 131 15.99 -7.19 -4.95
CA PHE A 131 16.76 -8.12 -5.75
C PHE A 131 17.88 -7.47 -6.58
N VAL A 132 17.86 -6.16 -6.81
CA VAL A 132 18.88 -5.51 -7.66
C VAL A 132 20.23 -5.41 -6.96
N ARG A 133 20.23 -5.12 -5.66
CA ARG A 133 21.42 -4.87 -4.84
C ARG A 133 21.70 -6.08 -3.95
N ASP A 134 22.14 -7.17 -4.58
CA ASP A 134 22.58 -8.40 -3.89
C ASP A 134 23.80 -8.15 -2.98
N ASP A 135 24.63 -7.16 -3.33
CA ASP A 135 25.74 -6.65 -2.53
C ASP A 135 25.30 -5.91 -1.25
N TYR A 136 24.09 -5.35 -1.22
CA TYR A 136 23.52 -4.74 -0.03
C TYR A 136 22.88 -5.79 0.88
N TYR A 137 22.08 -6.68 0.30
CA TYR A 137 21.44 -7.77 1.05
C TYR A 137 21.12 -8.96 0.14
N ASN A 138 21.83 -10.07 0.34
CA ASN A 138 21.63 -11.30 -0.42
C ASN A 138 20.46 -12.12 0.16
N TRP A 139 19.24 -11.86 -0.32
CA TRP A 139 18.03 -12.53 0.15
C TRP A 139 18.08 -14.07 0.08
N PRO A 140 18.51 -14.70 -1.03
CA PRO A 140 18.62 -16.17 -1.10
C PRO A 140 19.47 -16.81 0.00
N GLU A 141 20.62 -16.22 0.34
CA GLU A 141 21.49 -16.72 1.41
C GLU A 141 20.91 -16.42 2.79
N GLN A 142 20.48 -15.18 3.01
CA GLN A 142 19.98 -14.75 4.31
C GLN A 142 18.66 -15.45 4.68
N ALA A 143 17.78 -15.73 3.72
CA ALA A 143 16.55 -16.44 3.98
C ALA A 143 16.79 -17.84 4.58
N LYS A 144 17.80 -18.57 4.10
CA LYS A 144 18.17 -19.89 4.65
C LYS A 144 18.62 -19.76 6.11
N VAL A 145 19.45 -18.77 6.40
CA VAL A 145 19.94 -18.47 7.77
C VAL A 145 18.78 -18.11 8.69
N LEU A 146 17.87 -17.23 8.26
CA LEU A 146 16.73 -16.80 9.06
C LEU A 146 15.75 -17.96 9.34
N ILE A 147 15.54 -18.84 8.35
CA ILE A 147 14.70 -20.03 8.53
C ILE A 147 15.31 -21.00 9.54
N GLU A 148 16.63 -21.19 9.53
CA GLU A 148 17.31 -22.05 10.50
C GLU A 148 17.26 -21.47 11.92
N GLN A 149 17.39 -20.15 12.05
CA GLN A 149 17.35 -19.44 13.34
C GLN A 149 15.95 -19.40 13.95
N GLU A 150 14.95 -19.00 13.16
CA GLU A 150 13.60 -18.73 13.67
C GLU A 150 12.69 -19.95 13.61
N LYS A 151 13.05 -20.98 12.82
CA LYS A 151 12.28 -22.21 12.58
C LYS A 151 10.80 -21.94 12.28
N PRO A 152 10.50 -21.12 11.26
CA PRO A 152 9.14 -20.74 10.94
C PRO A 152 8.28 -21.92 10.48
N ALA A 153 6.99 -21.83 10.78
CA ALA A 153 5.98 -22.70 10.18
C ALA A 153 5.65 -22.28 8.73
N VAL A 154 5.81 -20.99 8.41
CA VAL A 154 5.58 -20.42 7.08
C VAL A 154 6.38 -19.13 6.89
N VAL A 155 6.83 -18.87 5.66
CA VAL A 155 7.51 -17.62 5.27
C VAL A 155 6.60 -16.76 4.39
N VAL A 156 6.55 -15.46 4.64
CA VAL A 156 5.87 -14.46 3.83
C VAL A 156 6.91 -13.57 3.18
N VAL A 157 6.87 -13.48 1.85
CA VAL A 157 7.79 -12.66 1.06
C VAL A 157 7.04 -11.47 0.47
N MET A 158 7.53 -10.26 0.66
CA MET A 158 7.03 -9.08 -0.05
C MET A 158 8.17 -8.07 -0.26
N MET A 159 8.63 -7.95 -1.50
CA MET A 159 9.71 -7.03 -1.85
C MET A 159 9.70 -6.64 -3.34
N GLY A 160 10.33 -5.51 -3.65
CA GLY A 160 10.49 -5.01 -5.02
C GLY A 160 10.39 -3.50 -5.15
N SER A 161 10.03 -2.81 -4.07
CA SER A 161 9.76 -1.37 -4.07
C SER A 161 11.00 -0.55 -4.42
N ASN A 162 12.18 -1.08 -4.09
CA ASN A 162 13.47 -0.43 -4.29
C ASN A 162 14.17 -0.87 -5.59
N ASP A 163 13.59 -1.80 -6.34
CA ASP A 163 14.28 -2.47 -7.45
C ASP A 163 14.17 -1.75 -8.80
N ARG A 164 13.50 -0.60 -8.83
CA ARG A 164 13.42 0.26 -10.02
C ARG A 164 14.71 1.06 -10.26
N GLN A 165 15.86 0.40 -10.19
CA GLN A 165 17.20 0.98 -10.30
C GLN A 165 18.07 0.22 -11.30
N GLN A 166 19.13 0.87 -11.78
CA GLN A 166 20.08 0.23 -12.69
C GLN A 166 20.71 -1.00 -12.04
N MET A 167 20.83 -2.09 -12.80
CA MET A 167 21.39 -3.35 -12.34
C MET A 167 22.71 -3.62 -13.04
N ARG A 168 23.68 -4.16 -12.30
CA ARG A 168 24.92 -4.67 -12.90
C ARG A 168 24.66 -6.07 -13.44
N VAL A 169 24.83 -6.26 -14.75
CA VAL A 169 24.68 -7.55 -15.43
C VAL A 169 25.99 -7.83 -16.15
N GLY A 170 26.79 -8.75 -15.61
CA GLY A 170 28.19 -8.91 -16.02
C GLY A 170 28.97 -7.61 -15.81
N ASP A 171 29.58 -7.08 -16.89
CA ASP A 171 30.30 -5.81 -16.86
C ASP A 171 29.46 -4.58 -17.22
N ASN A 172 28.21 -4.79 -17.62
CA ASN A 172 27.31 -3.72 -18.05
C ASN A 172 26.43 -3.21 -16.90
N ARG A 173 25.98 -1.96 -17.04
CA ARG A 173 24.94 -1.37 -16.18
C ARG A 173 23.67 -1.22 -17.00
N GLU A 174 22.73 -2.13 -16.78
CA GLU A 174 21.48 -2.18 -17.51
C GLU A 174 20.45 -1.24 -16.87
N PRO A 175 19.73 -0.42 -17.67
CA PRO A 175 18.64 0.39 -17.16
C PRO A 175 17.46 -0.50 -16.72
N PRO A 176 16.65 -0.07 -15.74
CA PRO A 176 15.46 -0.80 -15.30
C PRO A 176 14.56 -1.15 -16.49
N MET A 177 14.00 -2.36 -16.48
CA MET A 177 13.08 -2.86 -17.51
C MET A 177 13.67 -3.07 -18.92
N SER A 178 14.99 -2.94 -19.11
CA SER A 178 15.61 -3.42 -20.36
C SER A 178 15.54 -4.96 -20.45
N PRO A 179 15.61 -5.55 -21.65
CA PRO A 179 15.56 -7.01 -21.80
C PRO A 179 16.60 -7.77 -20.98
N ALA A 180 17.84 -7.26 -20.92
CA ALA A 180 18.91 -7.84 -20.11
C ALA A 180 18.65 -7.70 -18.60
N TRP A 181 18.14 -6.54 -18.17
CA TRP A 181 17.73 -6.31 -16.78
C TRP A 181 16.60 -7.25 -16.36
N ILE A 182 15.56 -7.42 -17.18
CA ILE A 182 14.42 -8.31 -16.89
C ILE A 182 14.91 -9.75 -16.75
N LYS A 183 15.74 -10.21 -17.70
CA LYS A 183 16.30 -11.57 -17.66
C LYS A 183 17.06 -11.85 -16.35
N GLU A 184 17.94 -10.93 -15.96
CA GLU A 184 18.70 -11.07 -14.70
C GLU A 184 17.79 -10.97 -13.47
N TYR A 185 16.83 -10.03 -13.46
CA TYR A 185 15.87 -9.90 -12.37
C TYR A 185 15.04 -11.17 -12.17
N THR A 186 14.53 -11.75 -13.27
CA THR A 186 13.83 -13.03 -13.25
C THR A 186 14.71 -14.12 -12.65
N ALA A 187 15.96 -14.27 -13.12
CA ALA A 187 16.89 -15.28 -12.58
C ALA A 187 17.14 -15.12 -11.06
N ARG A 188 17.23 -13.87 -10.56
CA ARG A 188 17.39 -13.58 -9.13
C ARG A 188 16.15 -13.95 -8.31
N THR A 189 14.96 -13.64 -8.82
CA THR A 189 13.69 -14.00 -8.16
C THR A 189 13.46 -15.52 -8.14
N GLU A 190 13.79 -16.22 -9.22
CA GLU A 190 13.77 -17.69 -9.29
C GLU A 190 14.77 -18.31 -8.32
N THR A 191 15.97 -17.74 -8.21
CA THR A 191 16.99 -18.18 -7.23
C THR A 191 16.47 -18.03 -5.80
N MET A 192 15.77 -16.94 -5.49
CA MET A 192 15.13 -16.76 -4.20
C MET A 192 14.02 -17.80 -3.94
N ALA A 193 13.10 -17.98 -4.89
CA ALA A 193 12.02 -18.95 -4.76
C ALA A 193 12.57 -20.38 -4.59
N LYS A 194 13.61 -20.73 -5.35
CA LYS A 194 14.33 -22.01 -5.21
C LYS A 194 14.96 -22.15 -3.83
N ALA A 195 15.70 -21.14 -3.37
CA ALA A 195 16.35 -21.14 -2.06
C ALA A 195 15.35 -21.38 -0.92
N LEU A 196 14.16 -20.77 -0.99
CA LEU A 196 13.07 -21.03 -0.03
C LEU A 196 12.54 -22.45 -0.15
N SER A 197 12.25 -22.94 -1.36
CA SER A 197 11.71 -24.29 -1.58
C SER A 197 12.63 -25.40 -1.07
N GLU A 198 13.95 -25.21 -1.17
CA GLU A 198 14.97 -26.15 -0.68
C GLU A 198 14.93 -26.33 0.84
N THR A 199 14.43 -25.34 1.58
CA THR A 199 14.30 -25.42 3.05
C THR A 199 13.15 -26.31 3.50
N LYS A 200 12.23 -26.66 2.59
CA LYS A 200 10.98 -27.40 2.86
C LYS A 200 10.00 -26.68 3.80
N VAL A 201 10.26 -25.43 4.17
CA VAL A 201 9.28 -24.57 4.83
C VAL A 201 8.37 -23.97 3.77
N PRO A 202 7.03 -24.05 3.90
CA PRO A 202 6.12 -23.44 2.95
C PRO A 202 6.29 -21.91 2.95
N PHE A 203 6.15 -21.30 1.79
CA PHE A 203 6.17 -19.85 1.68
C PHE A 203 5.05 -19.33 0.77
N ILE A 204 4.69 -18.08 0.98
CA ILE A 204 3.81 -17.31 0.11
C ILE A 204 4.53 -16.04 -0.34
N TRP A 205 4.26 -15.60 -1.56
CA TRP A 205 4.79 -14.35 -2.08
C TRP A 205 3.67 -13.38 -2.32
N VAL A 206 3.70 -12.26 -1.61
CA VAL A 206 2.70 -11.20 -1.73
C VAL A 206 3.15 -10.21 -2.79
N GLY A 207 2.26 -9.95 -3.75
CA GLY A 207 2.50 -9.00 -4.83
C GLY A 207 2.65 -7.56 -4.34
N MET A 208 3.17 -6.71 -5.22
CA MET A 208 3.39 -5.30 -4.99
C MET A 208 2.14 -4.50 -5.35
N PRO A 209 1.71 -3.54 -4.52
CA PRO A 209 0.60 -2.65 -4.86
C PRO A 209 1.04 -1.57 -5.86
N ALA A 210 0.05 -0.85 -6.41
CA ALA A 210 0.30 0.31 -7.26
C ALA A 210 0.97 1.48 -6.48
N PHE A 211 1.70 2.31 -7.23
CA PHE A 211 2.37 3.52 -6.74
C PHE A 211 1.83 4.76 -7.44
N LYS A 212 1.99 5.94 -6.84
CA LYS A 212 1.46 7.18 -7.43
C LYS A 212 2.05 7.52 -8.81
N SER A 213 3.29 7.11 -9.07
CA SER A 213 3.90 7.27 -10.40
C SER A 213 3.37 6.20 -11.35
N ALA A 214 2.77 6.61 -12.48
CA ALA A 214 2.29 5.68 -13.51
C ALA A 214 3.38 4.71 -13.98
N LYS A 215 4.62 5.21 -14.21
CA LYS A 215 5.75 4.34 -14.54
C LYS A 215 6.06 3.32 -13.44
N ALA A 216 5.99 3.73 -12.17
CA ALA A 216 6.20 2.82 -11.05
C ALA A 216 5.14 1.72 -11.00
N THR A 217 3.88 2.08 -11.21
CA THR A 217 2.75 1.15 -11.30
C THR A 217 2.96 0.14 -12.43
N THR A 218 3.32 0.59 -13.63
CA THR A 218 3.62 -0.31 -14.75
C THR A 218 4.80 -1.24 -14.44
N ASP A 219 5.87 -0.72 -13.84
CA ASP A 219 7.04 -1.52 -13.48
C ASP A 219 6.65 -2.59 -12.40
N MET A 220 5.77 -2.26 -11.44
CA MET A 220 5.28 -3.22 -10.43
C MET A 220 4.38 -4.32 -11.01
N LEU A 221 3.57 -4.04 -12.02
CA LEU A 221 2.81 -5.08 -12.74
C LEU A 221 3.76 -6.12 -13.33
N ALA A 222 4.80 -5.66 -14.03
CA ALA A 222 5.79 -6.56 -14.60
C ALA A 222 6.55 -7.35 -13.53
N PHE A 223 6.85 -6.76 -12.37
CA PHE A 223 7.46 -7.49 -11.25
C PHE A 223 6.52 -8.54 -10.69
N ASN A 224 5.23 -8.24 -10.54
CA ASN A 224 4.23 -9.19 -10.06
C ASN A 224 4.10 -10.39 -11.00
N ASP A 225 4.17 -10.20 -12.32
CA ASP A 225 4.17 -11.30 -13.29
C ASP A 225 5.39 -12.22 -13.11
N ILE A 226 6.58 -11.62 -12.90
CA ILE A 226 7.81 -12.37 -12.62
C ILE A 226 7.69 -13.16 -11.31
N TYR A 227 7.17 -12.53 -10.24
CA TYR A 227 7.00 -13.17 -8.94
C TYR A 227 6.01 -14.32 -9.01
N ARG A 228 4.89 -14.13 -9.71
CA ARG A 228 3.89 -15.18 -9.94
C ARG A 228 4.55 -16.39 -10.62
N ALA A 229 5.24 -16.18 -11.74
CA ALA A 229 5.94 -17.26 -12.46
C ALA A 229 6.99 -17.98 -11.59
N ALA A 230 7.76 -17.24 -10.80
CA ALA A 230 8.76 -17.81 -9.88
C ALA A 230 8.11 -18.67 -8.78
N THR A 231 7.00 -18.21 -8.18
CA THR A 231 6.27 -18.98 -7.17
C THR A 231 5.59 -20.22 -7.72
N GLU A 232 4.98 -20.14 -8.90
CA GLU A 232 4.34 -21.28 -9.57
C GLU A 232 5.38 -22.38 -9.86
N SER A 233 6.56 -22.00 -10.35
CA SER A 233 7.68 -22.91 -10.57
C SER A 233 8.17 -23.58 -9.27
N ALA A 234 8.10 -22.85 -8.15
CA ALA A 234 8.40 -23.36 -6.81
C ALA A 234 7.22 -24.06 -6.13
N LYS A 235 6.09 -24.26 -6.82
CA LYS A 235 4.84 -24.85 -6.29
C LYS A 235 4.33 -24.17 -5.01
N SER A 236 4.50 -22.86 -4.95
CA SER A 236 4.10 -22.00 -3.83
C SER A 236 3.01 -21.01 -4.28
N GLU A 237 2.40 -20.30 -3.34
CA GLU A 237 1.24 -19.45 -3.62
C GLU A 237 1.65 -17.97 -3.79
N PHE A 238 1.25 -17.38 -4.92
CA PHE A 238 1.30 -15.94 -5.13
C PHE A 238 0.01 -15.29 -4.64
N VAL A 239 0.14 -14.30 -3.76
CA VAL A 239 -0.98 -13.52 -3.23
C VAL A 239 -1.07 -12.22 -3.99
N ASP A 240 -2.03 -12.15 -4.89
CA ASP A 240 -2.33 -10.94 -5.63
C ASP A 240 -3.09 -9.94 -4.74
N VAL A 241 -2.54 -8.74 -4.62
CA VAL A 241 -3.13 -7.64 -3.83
C VAL A 241 -3.58 -6.48 -4.71
N TRP A 242 -3.34 -6.55 -6.02
CA TRP A 242 -3.40 -5.41 -6.94
C TRP A 242 -4.72 -4.65 -6.86
N ASP A 243 -5.83 -5.37 -7.04
CA ASP A 243 -7.20 -4.82 -7.06
C ASP A 243 -7.60 -4.14 -5.74
N GLY A 244 -6.91 -4.45 -4.65
CA GLY A 244 -7.13 -3.80 -3.36
C GLY A 244 -6.60 -2.37 -3.28
N PHE A 245 -5.73 -1.95 -4.21
CA PHE A 245 -4.97 -0.70 -4.16
C PHE A 245 -5.06 0.14 -5.44
N VAL A 246 -5.98 -0.22 -6.33
CA VAL A 246 -6.26 0.52 -7.57
C VAL A 246 -7.74 0.87 -7.69
N ASP A 247 -8.07 1.79 -8.59
CA ASP A 247 -9.44 2.02 -9.04
C ASP A 247 -9.84 1.04 -10.17
N GLU A 248 -11.06 1.19 -10.68
CA GLU A 248 -11.61 0.39 -11.77
C GLU A 248 -10.77 0.45 -13.06
N SER A 249 -9.96 1.51 -13.24
CA SER A 249 -9.06 1.66 -14.38
C SER A 249 -7.66 1.08 -14.15
N GLY A 250 -7.43 0.49 -12.96
CA GLY A 250 -6.11 -0.01 -12.56
C GLY A 250 -5.14 1.10 -12.14
N ALA A 251 -5.63 2.33 -11.93
CA ALA A 251 -4.80 3.45 -11.53
C ALA A 251 -4.67 3.54 -10.01
N PHE A 252 -3.59 4.17 -9.56
CA PHE A 252 -3.29 4.34 -8.14
C PHE A 252 -4.38 5.13 -7.40
N VAL A 253 -4.82 4.61 -6.26
CA VAL A 253 -5.72 5.31 -5.34
C VAL A 253 -5.10 5.54 -3.97
N THR A 254 -5.43 6.67 -3.34
CA THR A 254 -5.02 6.95 -1.96
C THR A 254 -5.94 6.34 -0.91
N SER A 255 -7.20 6.15 -1.29
CA SER A 255 -8.28 5.70 -0.42
C SER A 255 -9.07 4.60 -1.12
N GLY A 256 -9.64 3.69 -0.33
CA GLY A 256 -10.44 2.58 -0.82
C GLY A 256 -11.12 1.85 0.34
N PRO A 257 -11.89 0.80 0.06
CA PRO A 257 -12.52 -0.01 1.10
C PRO A 257 -11.45 -0.70 1.96
N ASP A 258 -11.62 -0.67 3.28
CA ASP A 258 -10.88 -1.51 4.22
C ASP A 258 -11.41 -2.95 4.23
N VAL A 259 -10.93 -3.76 5.18
CA VAL A 259 -11.35 -5.15 5.35
C VAL A 259 -12.84 -5.31 5.70
N SER A 260 -13.49 -4.24 6.17
CA SER A 260 -14.92 -4.19 6.50
C SER A 260 -15.73 -3.48 5.41
N GLY A 261 -15.12 -3.14 4.28
CA GLY A 261 -15.75 -2.42 3.17
C GLY A 261 -15.87 -0.91 3.38
N GLN A 262 -15.37 -0.36 4.48
CA GLN A 262 -15.50 1.07 4.79
C GLN A 262 -14.45 1.89 4.04
N PRO A 263 -14.80 3.06 3.47
CA PRO A 263 -13.84 3.89 2.76
C PRO A 263 -12.84 4.49 3.74
N VAL A 264 -11.59 4.10 3.62
CA VAL A 264 -10.47 4.61 4.43
C VAL A 264 -9.29 4.99 3.56
N ARG A 265 -8.37 5.75 4.14
CA ARG A 265 -7.10 6.06 3.50
C ARG A 265 -6.16 4.86 3.60
N LEU A 266 -5.78 4.27 2.47
CA LEU A 266 -4.91 3.09 2.39
C LEU A 266 -3.44 3.45 2.11
N ARG A 267 -3.19 4.59 1.45
CA ARG A 267 -1.86 5.06 1.06
C ARG A 267 -1.53 6.42 1.66
N SER A 268 -0.27 6.61 2.01
CA SER A 268 0.26 7.89 2.48
C SER A 268 0.27 8.94 1.35
N ASP A 269 0.38 10.23 1.70
CA ASP A 269 0.39 11.35 0.73
C ASP A 269 1.56 11.27 -0.27
N ASP A 270 2.64 10.62 0.12
CA ASP A 270 3.82 10.37 -0.72
C ASP A 270 3.55 9.42 -1.90
N GLY A 271 2.47 8.63 -1.84
CA GLY A 271 2.13 7.66 -2.88
C GLY A 271 2.98 6.39 -2.89
N ILE A 272 3.79 6.18 -1.85
CA ILE A 272 4.77 5.09 -1.71
C ILE A 272 4.44 4.23 -0.48
N ASN A 273 4.16 4.87 0.66
CA ASN A 273 3.92 4.19 1.92
C ASN A 273 2.45 3.78 2.09
N VAL A 274 2.24 2.70 2.84
CA VAL A 274 0.90 2.24 3.28
C VAL A 274 0.57 2.79 4.67
N THR A 275 -0.69 3.18 4.87
CA THR A 275 -1.21 3.55 6.20
C THR A 275 -1.44 2.30 7.06
N LYS A 276 -1.74 2.46 8.35
CA LYS A 276 -2.16 1.35 9.23
C LYS A 276 -3.30 0.52 8.61
N ALA A 277 -4.31 1.19 8.05
CA ALA A 277 -5.42 0.51 7.38
C ALA A 277 -4.97 -0.22 6.09
N GLY A 278 -4.07 0.39 5.31
CA GLY A 278 -3.46 -0.26 4.15
C GLY A 278 -2.65 -1.52 4.52
N LYS A 279 -1.88 -1.47 5.61
CA LYS A 279 -1.15 -2.62 6.16
C LYS A 279 -2.09 -3.74 6.59
N ARG A 280 -3.18 -3.40 7.29
CA ARG A 280 -4.24 -4.36 7.66
C ARG A 280 -4.89 -4.99 6.43
N LYS A 281 -5.11 -4.22 5.36
CA LYS A 281 -5.65 -4.71 4.09
C LYS A 281 -4.65 -5.63 3.36
N LEU A 282 -3.36 -5.29 3.28
CA LEU A 282 -2.33 -6.18 2.74
C LEU A 282 -2.32 -7.53 3.48
N ALA A 283 -2.33 -7.48 4.81
CA ALA A 283 -2.38 -8.69 5.63
C ALA A 283 -3.64 -9.53 5.37
N PHE A 284 -4.79 -8.90 5.14
CA PHE A 284 -6.04 -9.58 4.84
C PHE A 284 -5.96 -10.48 3.59
N TYR A 285 -5.28 -10.03 2.52
CA TYR A 285 -5.07 -10.88 1.34
C TYR A 285 -4.22 -12.12 1.65
N ALA A 286 -3.27 -12.00 2.58
CA ALA A 286 -2.42 -13.12 3.00
C ALA A 286 -3.08 -14.04 4.05
N GLU A 287 -4.20 -13.64 4.68
CA GLU A 287 -4.83 -14.43 5.74
C GLU A 287 -5.31 -15.79 5.25
N LYS A 288 -6.03 -15.86 4.14
CA LYS A 288 -6.58 -17.10 3.60
C LYS A 288 -5.49 -18.16 3.34
N PRO A 289 -4.40 -17.86 2.60
CA PRO A 289 -3.34 -18.84 2.39
C PRO A 289 -2.57 -19.17 3.67
N LEU A 290 -2.31 -18.19 4.55
CA LEU A 290 -1.66 -18.45 5.84
C LEU A 290 -2.49 -19.37 6.72
N ASN A 291 -3.79 -19.13 6.83
CA ASN A 291 -4.70 -19.95 7.62
C ASN A 291 -4.75 -21.39 7.08
N LYS A 292 -4.74 -21.57 5.75
CA LYS A 292 -4.64 -22.88 5.12
C LYS A 292 -3.35 -23.60 5.49
N ILE A 293 -2.20 -22.94 5.39
CA ILE A 293 -0.88 -23.53 5.71
C ILE A 293 -0.76 -23.84 7.20
N LEU A 294 -1.22 -22.92 8.04
CA LEU A 294 -1.22 -23.07 9.48
C LEU A 294 -2.37 -23.98 9.96
N GLY A 295 -3.23 -24.52 9.10
CA GLY A 295 -4.38 -25.33 9.54
C GLY A 295 -5.26 -24.62 10.58
N ILE A 296 -5.39 -23.29 10.47
CA ILE A 296 -6.28 -22.48 11.28
C ILE A 296 -7.59 -22.41 10.51
N THR A 297 -8.62 -23.10 11.00
CA THR A 297 -9.98 -22.76 10.58
C THR A 297 -10.23 -21.34 11.08
N PRO A 298 -10.75 -20.41 10.25
CA PRO A 298 -11.20 -19.13 10.75
C PRO A 298 -12.08 -19.42 11.96
N GLN A 299 -11.71 -18.87 13.11
CA GLN A 299 -12.72 -18.64 14.13
C GLN A 299 -13.65 -17.63 13.48
N GLY A 300 -14.63 -18.13 12.72
CA GLY A 300 -15.85 -17.40 12.56
C GLY A 300 -16.24 -17.02 13.97
N THR A 301 -16.59 -15.75 14.18
CA THR A 301 -17.65 -15.44 15.11
C THR A 301 -18.63 -16.59 15.07
N GLU A 302 -18.65 -17.40 16.13
CA GLU A 302 -19.79 -18.24 16.42
C GLU A 302 -20.93 -17.24 16.56
N VAL A 303 -21.59 -16.95 15.44
CA VAL A 303 -22.98 -16.54 15.50
C VAL A 303 -23.60 -17.75 16.18
N ALA A 304 -23.83 -17.61 17.48
CA ALA A 304 -24.62 -18.55 18.24
C ALA A 304 -25.95 -18.65 17.50
N VAL A 305 -26.05 -19.64 16.62
CA VAL A 305 -27.32 -20.05 16.05
C VAL A 305 -28.10 -20.48 17.29
N PRO A 306 -29.21 -19.80 17.64
CA PRO A 306 -30.01 -20.24 18.78
C PRO A 306 -30.32 -21.72 18.60
N ALA A 307 -30.12 -22.49 19.67
CA ALA A 307 -30.17 -23.95 19.72
C ALA A 307 -31.59 -24.53 19.51
N SER A 308 -32.27 -24.09 18.46
CA SER A 308 -33.61 -24.51 18.07
C SER A 308 -33.69 -24.79 16.57
N LEU A 309 -32.68 -25.50 16.04
CA LEU A 309 -32.78 -26.21 14.78
C LEU A 309 -32.39 -27.67 15.04
N PRO A 310 -33.22 -28.65 14.64
CA PRO A 310 -32.96 -30.05 14.94
C PRO A 310 -31.63 -30.50 14.31
N GLN A 311 -30.72 -30.99 15.15
CA GLN A 311 -29.46 -31.60 14.72
C GLN A 311 -29.77 -32.90 13.97
N ALA A 312 -29.45 -32.94 12.67
CA ALA A 312 -29.44 -34.19 11.91
C ALA A 312 -28.21 -35.02 12.32
N THR A 313 -28.44 -36.19 12.89
CA THR A 313 -27.42 -37.21 13.14
C THR A 313 -26.87 -37.76 11.81
N PRO A 314 -25.54 -37.89 11.63
CA PRO A 314 -24.97 -38.48 10.42
C PRO A 314 -25.15 -40.00 10.47
N GLY A 315 -26.16 -40.51 9.74
CA GLY A 315 -26.41 -41.94 9.74
C GLY A 315 -27.68 -42.42 9.05
N GLU A 316 -28.24 -41.72 8.06
CA GLU A 316 -29.22 -42.35 7.16
C GLU A 316 -29.23 -41.63 5.81
N LEU A 317 -28.43 -42.16 4.86
CA LEU A 317 -28.52 -41.78 3.46
C LEU A 317 -29.76 -42.47 2.85
N SER A 318 -30.93 -41.92 3.15
CA SER A 318 -32.12 -42.13 2.33
C SER A 318 -31.93 -41.31 1.07
N VAL A 319 -31.45 -41.93 -0.01
CA VAL A 319 -31.40 -41.32 -1.33
C VAL A 319 -32.84 -40.99 -1.74
N PRO A 320 -33.25 -39.71 -1.88
CA PRO A 320 -34.56 -39.41 -2.42
C PRO A 320 -34.53 -39.76 -3.92
N GLY A 321 -35.30 -40.78 -4.29
CA GLY A 321 -35.57 -41.14 -5.67
C GLY A 321 -36.45 -40.09 -6.34
N ASN A 322 -35.82 -39.00 -6.78
CA ASN A 322 -36.15 -38.17 -7.94
C ASN A 322 -35.42 -36.84 -7.75
N ILE A 323 -34.24 -36.74 -8.34
CA ILE A 323 -33.62 -35.45 -8.61
C ILE A 323 -34.29 -34.95 -9.88
N ASP A 324 -35.34 -34.14 -9.73
CA ASP A 324 -35.86 -33.37 -10.84
C ASP A 324 -34.83 -32.28 -11.13
N ARG A 325 -33.95 -32.55 -12.09
CA ARG A 325 -32.89 -31.63 -12.49
C ARG A 325 -33.56 -30.46 -13.19
N THR A 326 -33.63 -29.32 -12.52
CA THR A 326 -33.98 -28.06 -13.16
C THR A 326 -32.98 -27.82 -14.31
N VAL A 327 -33.52 -27.62 -15.50
CA VAL A 327 -32.76 -27.44 -16.74
C VAL A 327 -31.94 -26.14 -16.61
N PRO A 328 -30.67 -26.10 -17.06
CA PRO A 328 -29.86 -24.89 -17.02
C PRO A 328 -30.52 -23.77 -17.84
N VAL A 329 -30.81 -22.64 -17.19
CA VAL A 329 -31.36 -21.44 -17.84
C VAL A 329 -30.31 -20.85 -18.79
N SER A 330 -30.71 -20.59 -20.05
CA SER A 330 -29.82 -19.96 -21.03
C SER A 330 -29.73 -18.45 -20.79
N LEU A 331 -28.50 -17.91 -20.73
CA LEU A 331 -28.21 -16.47 -20.58
C LEU A 331 -28.55 -15.63 -21.83
N SER A 332 -29.06 -16.26 -22.89
CA SER A 332 -29.46 -15.60 -24.14
C SER A 332 -30.97 -15.34 -24.24
N ASP A 333 -31.73 -15.58 -23.18
CA ASP A 333 -33.18 -15.35 -23.13
C ASP A 333 -33.48 -14.07 -22.32
N PRO A 334 -34.10 -13.03 -22.91
CA PRO A 334 -34.35 -11.77 -22.22
C PRO A 334 -35.42 -11.82 -21.12
N GLU A 335 -36.20 -12.92 -20.99
CA GLU A 335 -37.27 -13.02 -19.99
C GLU A 335 -36.87 -13.75 -18.68
N LEU A 336 -35.71 -14.42 -18.67
CA LEU A 336 -34.92 -14.91 -17.52
C LEU A 336 -35.57 -15.50 -16.25
N ASP A 337 -36.87 -15.70 -16.12
CA ASP A 337 -37.45 -16.67 -15.20
C ASP A 337 -38.87 -17.06 -15.63
N GLY A 338 -39.22 -18.34 -15.53
CA GLY A 338 -40.54 -18.85 -15.89
C GLY A 338 -41.64 -18.54 -14.86
N GLY A 339 -41.71 -17.32 -14.32
CA GLY A 339 -42.70 -16.93 -13.32
C GLY A 339 -42.83 -15.41 -13.16
N THR A 340 -43.95 -14.84 -13.60
CA THR A 340 -44.26 -13.42 -13.33
C THR A 340 -44.57 -13.13 -11.85
N GLU A 341 -44.32 -14.07 -10.94
CA GLU A 341 -44.75 -14.03 -9.54
C GLU A 341 -43.75 -14.78 -8.64
N LEU A 342 -43.19 -14.06 -7.65
CA LEU A 342 -42.28 -14.64 -6.66
C LEU A 342 -43.06 -15.49 -5.65
N MET A 343 -42.59 -16.70 -5.37
CA MET A 343 -43.17 -17.59 -4.35
C MET A 343 -43.21 -16.90 -2.98
N GLY A 344 -44.41 -16.51 -2.54
CA GLY A 344 -44.68 -15.87 -1.24
C GLY A 344 -44.96 -14.36 -1.27
N GLY A 345 -44.98 -13.72 -2.44
CA GLY A 345 -45.29 -12.30 -2.57
C GLY A 345 -46.79 -12.04 -2.69
N ASN A 346 -47.44 -11.53 -1.63
CA ASN A 346 -48.70 -10.81 -1.81
C ASN A 346 -48.40 -9.53 -2.60
N VAL A 347 -48.73 -9.52 -3.89
CA VAL A 347 -48.63 -8.32 -4.72
C VAL A 347 -49.53 -7.25 -4.11
N ALA A 348 -48.91 -6.18 -3.60
CA ALA A 348 -49.66 -5.03 -3.11
C ALA A 348 -50.58 -4.52 -4.22
N ALA A 349 -51.84 -4.23 -3.88
CA ALA A 349 -52.80 -3.70 -4.84
C ALA A 349 -52.19 -2.50 -5.58
N LYS A 350 -52.29 -2.50 -6.91
CA LYS A 350 -51.82 -1.40 -7.76
C LYS A 350 -52.31 -0.07 -7.17
N GLY A 351 -51.38 0.86 -6.99
CA GLY A 351 -51.66 2.21 -6.49
C GLY A 351 -52.72 2.90 -7.35
N ASP A 352 -53.45 3.84 -6.75
CA ASP A 352 -54.48 4.60 -7.47
C ASP A 352 -53.85 5.31 -8.68
N PRO A 353 -54.25 4.96 -9.92
CA PRO A 353 -53.65 5.53 -11.13
C PRO A 353 -53.88 7.05 -11.25
N ASN A 354 -54.70 7.64 -10.38
CA ASN A 354 -54.92 9.07 -10.35
C ASN A 354 -53.92 9.87 -9.49
N THR A 355 -52.92 9.25 -8.89
CA THR A 355 -51.93 10.00 -8.12
C THR A 355 -51.13 10.97 -9.02
N PRO A 356 -50.75 12.15 -8.51
CA PRO A 356 -50.00 13.13 -9.30
C PRO A 356 -48.66 12.60 -9.84
N GLY A 357 -48.01 11.70 -9.10
CA GLY A 357 -46.75 11.07 -9.52
C GLY A 357 -46.94 10.10 -10.69
N GLU A 358 -48.02 9.34 -10.68
CA GLU A 358 -48.30 8.34 -11.72
C GLU A 358 -48.78 9.00 -13.01
N LYS A 359 -49.51 10.11 -12.93
CA LYS A 359 -49.83 10.97 -14.10
C LYS A 359 -48.59 11.59 -14.75
N LEU A 360 -47.60 11.98 -13.94
CA LEU A 360 -46.32 12.46 -14.46
C LEU A 360 -45.59 11.34 -15.20
N ILE A 361 -45.53 10.14 -14.62
CA ILE A 361 -44.75 9.01 -15.16
C ILE A 361 -45.40 8.42 -16.41
N VAL A 362 -46.73 8.23 -16.40
CA VAL A 362 -47.45 7.53 -17.48
C VAL A 362 -47.91 8.50 -18.58
N GLN A 363 -48.40 9.69 -18.21
CA GLN A 363 -49.00 10.63 -19.17
C GLN A 363 -48.10 11.84 -19.46
N GLY A 364 -46.96 11.99 -18.77
CA GLY A 364 -46.08 13.15 -18.91
C GLY A 364 -46.68 14.45 -18.38
N ILE A 365 -47.79 14.38 -17.64
CA ILE A 365 -48.49 15.56 -17.13
C ILE A 365 -47.94 15.89 -15.73
N ALA A 366 -47.18 16.97 -15.65
CA ALA A 366 -46.69 17.46 -14.36
C ALA A 366 -47.82 18.05 -13.50
N PRO A 367 -47.78 17.87 -12.17
CA PRO A 367 -48.71 18.54 -11.29
C PRO A 367 -48.54 20.06 -11.37
N VAL A 368 -49.63 20.80 -11.14
CA VAL A 368 -49.60 22.27 -11.15
C VAL A 368 -48.61 22.77 -10.09
N ALA A 369 -47.63 23.56 -10.51
CA ALA A 369 -46.62 24.12 -9.63
C ALA A 369 -47.26 25.04 -8.57
N PRO A 370 -46.84 24.96 -7.30
CA PRO A 370 -47.30 25.90 -6.26
C PRO A 370 -46.86 27.34 -6.59
N PRO A 371 -47.69 28.35 -6.28
CA PRO A 371 -47.33 29.75 -6.50
C PRO A 371 -46.01 30.11 -5.81
N GLY A 372 -45.09 30.72 -6.55
CA GLY A 372 -43.80 31.21 -6.02
C GLY A 372 -42.62 30.26 -6.13
N ARG A 373 -42.80 29.06 -6.67
CA ARG A 373 -41.66 28.20 -7.00
C ARG A 373 -41.07 28.55 -8.37
N ALA A 374 -39.80 28.21 -8.57
CA ALA A 374 -39.06 28.47 -9.81
C ALA A 374 -39.63 27.72 -11.03
N ASP A 375 -40.47 26.70 -10.82
CA ASP A 375 -41.17 25.92 -11.85
C ASP A 375 -42.59 26.42 -12.19
N ASP A 376 -43.07 27.52 -11.58
CA ASP A 376 -44.37 28.14 -11.92
C ASP A 376 -44.21 29.21 -13.00
N PHE A 377 -44.57 28.86 -14.24
CA PHE A 377 -44.52 29.77 -15.41
C PHE A 377 -45.86 30.48 -15.70
N SER A 378 -46.82 30.48 -14.75
CA SER A 378 -48.13 31.08 -14.99
C SER A 378 -48.11 32.62 -15.02
N TRP A 379 -48.79 33.22 -16.01
CA TRP A 379 -48.95 34.67 -16.14
C TRP A 379 -50.44 35.05 -16.31
N PRO A 380 -50.96 36.06 -15.59
CA PRO A 380 -50.27 36.88 -14.58
C PRO A 380 -49.94 36.08 -13.30
N PRO A 381 -48.90 36.49 -12.54
CA PRO A 381 -48.42 35.72 -11.39
C PRO A 381 -49.50 35.61 -10.31
N LYS A 382 -49.69 34.39 -9.77
CA LYS A 382 -50.66 34.14 -8.70
C LYS A 382 -50.16 34.73 -7.36
N PRO A 383 -51.05 35.27 -6.51
CA PRO A 383 -50.67 35.75 -5.18
C PRO A 383 -50.11 34.62 -4.33
N LEU A 384 -49.00 34.88 -3.63
CA LEU A 384 -48.44 33.96 -2.65
C LEU A 384 -49.40 33.78 -1.46
N PRO A 385 -49.60 32.55 -0.93
CA PRO A 385 -50.35 32.36 0.30
C PRO A 385 -49.65 33.06 1.47
N ALA A 386 -50.43 33.69 2.35
CA ALA A 386 -49.93 34.43 3.50
C ALA A 386 -49.12 33.50 4.44
N ALA A 387 -47.96 33.98 4.90
CA ALA A 387 -47.10 33.23 5.80
C ALA A 387 -47.85 32.85 7.09
N PRO A 388 -47.76 31.58 7.55
CA PRO A 388 -48.32 31.20 8.83
C PRO A 388 -47.63 31.95 9.97
N ALA A 389 -48.40 32.36 10.97
CA ALA A 389 -47.92 33.10 12.13
C ALA A 389 -46.82 32.31 12.88
N PRO A 390 -45.80 32.98 13.45
CA PRO A 390 -44.71 32.30 14.11
C PRO A 390 -45.22 31.59 15.39
N GLU A 391 -45.17 30.26 15.39
CA GLU A 391 -45.37 29.46 16.59
C GLU A 391 -44.18 29.66 17.53
N THR A 392 -44.40 30.34 18.66
CA THR A 392 -43.45 30.39 19.77
C THR A 392 -43.39 29.03 20.45
N THR A 393 -42.34 28.25 20.19
CA THR A 393 -41.98 27.08 21.01
C THR A 393 -41.47 27.56 22.37
N THR A 394 -42.27 27.35 23.40
CA THR A 394 -41.87 27.49 24.80
C THR A 394 -40.86 26.39 25.14
N ALA A 395 -39.65 26.79 25.54
CA ALA A 395 -38.66 25.88 26.11
C ALA A 395 -39.21 25.24 27.39
N ILE A 396 -39.35 23.92 27.41
CA ILE A 396 -39.63 23.16 28.63
C ILE A 396 -38.37 23.17 29.48
N LYS A 397 -38.52 23.78 30.67
CA LYS A 397 -37.57 23.76 31.77
C LYS A 397 -38.07 22.71 32.75
N GLN A 398 -37.44 21.54 32.78
CA GLN A 398 -37.06 20.77 33.98
C GLN A 398 -36.37 19.47 33.59
#